data_AF-A0A2S6SNB0-F1
#
_entry.id   AF-A0A2S6SNB0-F1
#
_cell.length_a   1.000
_cell.length_b   1.000
_cell.length_c   1.000
_cell.angle_alpha   90.00
_cell.angle_beta   90.00
_cell.angle_gamma   90.00
#
_symmetry.space_group_name_H-M   'P 1'
#
loop_
_entity.id
_entity.type
_entity.pdbx_description
1 polymer ?
#
loop_
_entity_poly.entity_id
_entity_poly.type
_entity_poly.pdbx_seq_one_letter_code
_entity_poly.pdbx_strand_id
1 'polypeptide(L)'
;MHKKKSNLINLGCRLNIYEGEVIKSILNKNNIDNYTVINSCAVTNEAEKNLKYQIRRAKRKYPNKKIVLTGCAAQINYKKYLEMKEIDFVMGNNEKMNEKAWKNLSSENAIQVGNIFQDYMHNSNNIDSFEGKARAYIEIQQGCDHRCTFCIIPYGRGNNRSVPVGLVVERIKKLVENNYNEIVLTGVDITDYGKDLPGSPNLFQLCIRILNLIPNLKRLRLSSIDCAEINEDFWDLLENKRLMPHFHLSLQSGSNLILKRMKRRHNREQVINFCNNVKKIRKDVVFGADLIAGFPTENDQMFKDTLNLVNECNLIHLHVFPFSPKENTPAARMPQVSREVIKKRASILRQKGKDNLKKYLKNQIGNKNEVLIEKVENSFSYGKSEYFTKIKLPYSIKEGMIVDCQIIKSDANIAEANII
;
A
#
# COMPACT_ATOMS: atom_id res chain seq x y z
N MET A 1 13.00 -2.69 -37.73
CA MET A 1 12.04 -3.51 -36.95
C MET A 1 11.80 -2.84 -35.60
N HIS A 2 10.60 -2.32 -35.33
CA HIS A 2 10.28 -1.78 -34.00
C HIS A 2 10.34 -2.91 -32.96
N LYS A 3 11.27 -2.82 -31.99
CA LYS A 3 11.30 -3.70 -30.80
C LYS A 3 9.92 -3.72 -30.17
N LYS A 4 9.27 -4.89 -30.06
CA LYS A 4 7.96 -5.04 -29.41
C LYS A 4 8.13 -5.03 -27.90
N LYS A 5 8.46 -3.86 -27.33
CA LYS A 5 8.72 -3.65 -25.90
C LYS A 5 7.66 -4.32 -25.02
N SER A 6 8.07 -5.00 -23.94
CA SER A 6 7.13 -5.60 -22.99
C SER A 6 6.24 -4.56 -22.31
N ASN A 7 4.99 -4.92 -22.00
CA ASN A 7 4.05 -4.08 -21.26
C ASN A 7 3.84 -4.63 -19.85
N LEU A 8 3.66 -3.75 -18.86
CA LEU A 8 3.34 -4.15 -17.49
C LEU A 8 2.01 -3.54 -17.03
N ILE A 9 1.15 -4.38 -16.46
CA ILE A 9 -0.11 -3.99 -15.82
C ILE A 9 0.01 -4.34 -14.33
N ASN A 10 0.26 -3.31 -13.50
CA ASN A 10 0.27 -3.46 -12.05
C ASN A 10 -1.13 -3.31 -11.48
N LEU A 11 -1.56 -4.29 -10.70
CA LEU A 11 -2.82 -4.28 -9.96
C LEU A 11 -2.52 -4.43 -8.47
N GLY A 12 -3.28 -3.77 -7.61
CA GLY A 12 -3.18 -3.96 -6.16
C GLY A 12 -2.50 -2.81 -5.42
N CYS A 13 -1.52 -3.15 -4.59
CA CYS A 13 -0.99 -2.27 -3.56
C CYS A 13 0.32 -1.55 -3.95
N ARG A 14 0.83 -0.73 -3.03
CA ARG A 14 2.12 -0.02 -3.16
C ARG A 14 3.31 -0.96 -3.36
N LEU A 15 3.27 -2.17 -2.78
CA LEU A 15 4.27 -3.21 -3.05
C LEU A 15 4.24 -3.69 -4.49
N ASN A 16 3.06 -3.96 -5.05
CA ASN A 16 2.95 -4.36 -6.46
C ASN A 16 3.47 -3.28 -7.41
N ILE A 17 3.35 -2.00 -7.03
CA ILE A 17 3.98 -0.90 -7.76
C ILE A 17 5.50 -1.00 -7.71
N TYR A 18 6.09 -1.19 -6.52
CA TYR A 18 7.54 -1.35 -6.35
C TYR A 18 8.07 -2.54 -7.14
N GLU A 19 7.50 -3.72 -6.92
CA GLU A 19 7.85 -4.95 -7.62
C GLU A 19 7.68 -4.81 -9.14
N GLY A 20 6.69 -4.03 -9.58
CA GLY A 20 6.50 -3.73 -10.98
C GLY A 20 7.65 -2.94 -11.61
N GLU A 21 8.22 -1.97 -10.90
CA GLU A 21 9.42 -1.27 -11.38
C GLU A 21 10.65 -2.19 -11.39
N VAL A 22 10.77 -3.12 -10.42
CA VAL A 22 11.80 -4.18 -10.47
C VAL A 22 11.63 -5.03 -11.73
N ILE A 23 10.41 -5.52 -12.00
CA ILE A 23 10.12 -6.34 -13.18
C ILE A 23 10.49 -5.58 -14.46
N LYS A 24 10.09 -4.32 -14.59
CA LYS A 24 10.48 -3.49 -15.75
C LYS A 24 12.00 -3.40 -15.91
N SER A 25 12.72 -3.15 -14.80
CA SER A 25 14.18 -3.07 -14.81
C SER A 25 14.82 -4.37 -15.29
N ILE A 26 14.39 -5.52 -14.76
CA ILE A 26 14.85 -6.85 -15.17
C ILE A 26 14.59 -7.08 -16.67
N LEU A 27 13.38 -6.81 -17.14
CA LEU A 27 13.00 -7.01 -18.55
C LEU A 27 13.83 -6.14 -19.48
N ASN A 28 14.00 -4.86 -19.16
CA ASN A 28 14.77 -3.91 -19.97
C ASN A 28 16.25 -4.27 -20.02
N LYS A 29 16.88 -4.53 -18.85
CA LYS A 29 18.31 -4.86 -18.74
C LYS A 29 18.67 -6.12 -19.53
N ASN A 30 17.74 -7.07 -19.61
CA ASN A 30 17.95 -8.36 -20.27
C ASN A 30 17.36 -8.43 -21.68
N ASN A 31 16.86 -7.33 -22.23
CA ASN A 31 16.20 -7.28 -23.54
C ASN A 31 15.06 -8.32 -23.69
N ILE A 32 14.30 -8.55 -22.61
CA ILE A 32 13.18 -9.49 -22.59
C ILE A 32 11.91 -8.78 -23.06
N ASP A 33 11.63 -8.92 -24.36
CA ASP A 33 10.54 -8.24 -25.07
C ASP A 33 9.36 -9.18 -25.39
N ASN A 34 8.29 -8.61 -25.96
CA ASN A 34 7.10 -9.31 -26.47
C ASN A 34 6.20 -9.98 -25.39
N TYR A 35 6.27 -9.51 -24.15
CA TYR A 35 5.36 -9.95 -23.08
C TYR A 35 4.36 -8.86 -22.67
N THR A 36 3.19 -9.30 -22.20
CA THR A 36 2.32 -8.49 -21.34
C THR A 36 2.32 -9.12 -19.96
N VAL A 37 2.99 -8.47 -19.02
CA VAL A 37 3.08 -8.92 -17.62
C VAL A 37 1.92 -8.32 -16.84
N ILE A 38 1.22 -9.16 -16.07
CA ILE A 38 0.14 -8.74 -15.18
C ILE A 38 0.55 -9.07 -13.74
N ASN A 39 0.92 -8.06 -12.96
CA ASN A 39 1.27 -8.22 -11.54
C ASN A 39 0.01 -8.09 -10.68
N SER A 40 -0.49 -9.22 -10.20
CA SER A 40 -1.84 -9.39 -9.66
C SER A 40 -1.98 -9.17 -8.16
N CYS A 41 -3.21 -8.88 -7.74
CA CYS A 41 -3.64 -8.80 -6.35
C CYS A 41 -4.72 -9.85 -6.06
N ALA A 42 -4.73 -10.39 -4.83
CA ALA A 42 -5.67 -11.42 -4.39
C ALA A 42 -6.43 -11.05 -3.11
N VAL A 43 -6.26 -9.82 -2.58
CA VAL A 43 -6.78 -9.43 -1.26
C VAL A 43 -8.31 -9.53 -1.17
N THR A 44 -9.02 -9.14 -2.23
CA THR A 44 -10.48 -9.18 -2.29
C THR A 44 -10.97 -9.96 -3.50
N ASN A 45 -12.21 -10.45 -3.46
CA ASN A 45 -12.80 -11.12 -4.63
C ASN A 45 -13.01 -10.13 -5.80
N GLU A 46 -13.19 -8.85 -5.50
CA GLU A 46 -13.28 -7.80 -6.51
C GLU A 46 -11.94 -7.56 -7.22
N ALA A 47 -10.82 -7.63 -6.49
CA ALA A 47 -9.49 -7.58 -7.09
C ALA A 47 -9.26 -8.74 -8.07
N GLU A 48 -9.69 -9.97 -7.73
CA GLU A 48 -9.61 -11.13 -8.63
C GLU A 48 -10.55 -11.02 -9.84
N LYS A 49 -11.74 -10.43 -9.68
CA LYS A 49 -12.62 -10.15 -10.83
C LYS A 49 -11.99 -9.14 -11.79
N ASN A 50 -11.47 -8.03 -11.26
CA ASN A 50 -10.76 -7.05 -12.08
C ASN A 50 -9.53 -7.68 -12.76
N LEU A 51 -8.79 -8.54 -12.07
CA LEU A 51 -7.69 -9.30 -12.67
C LEU A 51 -8.13 -10.10 -13.90
N LYS A 52 -9.17 -10.92 -13.78
CA LYS A 52 -9.71 -11.70 -14.92
C LYS A 52 -10.13 -10.79 -16.07
N TYR A 53 -10.74 -9.65 -15.77
CA TYR A 53 -11.09 -8.64 -16.78
C TYR A 53 -9.84 -8.07 -17.48
N GLN A 54 -8.80 -7.70 -16.73
CA GLN A 54 -7.56 -7.15 -17.31
C GLN A 54 -6.83 -8.18 -18.17
N ILE A 55 -6.79 -9.46 -17.78
CA ILE A 55 -6.20 -10.54 -18.59
C ILE A 55 -6.85 -10.60 -19.98
N ARG A 56 -8.19 -10.69 -20.02
CA ARG A 56 -8.93 -10.75 -21.29
C ARG A 56 -8.79 -9.49 -22.11
N ARG A 57 -8.79 -8.33 -21.46
CA ARG A 57 -8.57 -7.03 -22.13
C ARG A 57 -7.16 -6.95 -22.71
N ALA A 58 -6.15 -7.39 -21.98
CA ALA A 58 -4.76 -7.43 -22.43
C ALA A 58 -4.59 -8.33 -23.65
N LYS A 59 -5.16 -9.55 -23.64
CA LYS A 59 -5.08 -10.47 -24.78
C LYS A 59 -5.75 -9.89 -26.03
N ARG A 60 -6.93 -9.26 -25.89
CA ARG A 60 -7.60 -8.56 -27.00
C ARG A 60 -6.79 -7.38 -27.54
N LYS A 61 -6.18 -6.59 -26.65
CA LYS A 61 -5.41 -5.40 -27.03
C LYS A 61 -4.05 -5.74 -27.64
N TYR A 62 -3.42 -6.84 -27.20
CA TYR A 62 -2.09 -7.26 -27.61
C TYR A 62 -2.09 -8.76 -28.00
N PRO A 63 -2.81 -9.17 -29.06
CA PRO A 63 -3.03 -10.59 -29.38
C PRO A 63 -1.73 -11.36 -29.64
N ASN A 64 -0.72 -10.68 -30.18
CA ASN A 64 0.58 -11.26 -30.56
C ASN A 64 1.61 -11.31 -29.41
N LYS A 65 1.30 -10.76 -28.24
CA LYS A 65 2.18 -10.82 -27.06
C LYS A 65 1.78 -12.01 -26.19
N LYS A 66 2.77 -12.65 -25.59
CA LYS A 66 2.51 -13.68 -24.57
C LYS A 66 2.17 -13.02 -23.23
N ILE A 67 1.24 -13.59 -22.48
CA ILE A 67 0.82 -13.08 -21.17
C ILE A 67 1.53 -13.84 -20.07
N VAL A 68 2.24 -13.10 -19.21
CA VAL A 68 2.82 -13.62 -17.97
C VAL A 68 1.97 -13.10 -16.81
N LEU A 69 1.29 -14.01 -16.12
CA LEU A 69 0.60 -13.70 -14.88
C LEU A 69 1.53 -13.89 -13.69
N THR A 70 1.68 -12.86 -12.85
CA THR A 70 2.42 -12.95 -11.59
C THR A 70 1.67 -12.23 -10.47
N GLY A 71 2.23 -12.10 -9.28
CA GLY A 71 1.60 -11.44 -8.12
C GLY A 71 0.88 -12.41 -7.18
N CYS A 72 0.20 -11.87 -6.17
CA CYS A 72 -0.41 -12.70 -5.11
C CYS A 72 -1.45 -13.70 -5.65
N ALA A 73 -2.22 -13.34 -6.68
CA ALA A 73 -3.22 -14.26 -7.21
C ALA A 73 -2.58 -15.43 -7.97
N ALA A 74 -1.49 -15.18 -8.68
CA ALA A 74 -0.66 -16.23 -9.26
C ALA A 74 -0.11 -17.15 -8.16
N GLN A 75 0.52 -16.59 -7.12
CA GLN A 75 1.12 -17.39 -6.04
C GLN A 75 0.10 -18.28 -5.32
N ILE A 76 -1.07 -17.73 -4.97
CA ILE A 76 -2.06 -18.44 -4.14
C ILE A 76 -2.80 -19.50 -4.95
N ASN A 77 -3.21 -19.16 -6.18
CA ASN A 77 -4.18 -19.94 -6.95
C ASN A 77 -3.74 -20.14 -8.41
N TYR A 78 -2.46 -20.41 -8.68
CA TYR A 78 -1.95 -20.57 -10.05
C TYR A 78 -2.75 -21.57 -10.90
N LYS A 79 -3.15 -22.73 -10.32
CA LYS A 79 -3.95 -23.76 -11.01
C LYS A 79 -5.22 -23.22 -11.66
N LYS A 80 -5.97 -22.39 -10.92
CA LYS A 80 -7.20 -21.72 -11.39
C LYS A 80 -6.96 -20.80 -12.59
N TYR A 81 -5.77 -20.19 -12.68
CA TYR A 81 -5.44 -19.27 -13.76
C TYR A 81 -4.87 -19.99 -14.98
N LEU A 82 -4.28 -21.18 -14.82
CA LEU A 82 -3.82 -22.00 -15.95
C LEU A 82 -4.96 -22.51 -16.84
N GLU A 83 -6.16 -22.62 -16.29
CA GLU A 83 -7.36 -22.96 -17.07
C GLU A 83 -7.77 -21.83 -18.04
N MET A 84 -7.22 -20.62 -17.89
CA MET A 84 -7.50 -19.49 -18.78
C MET A 84 -6.61 -19.56 -20.03
N LYS A 85 -7.25 -19.78 -21.19
CA LYS A 85 -6.59 -19.84 -22.51
C LYS A 85 -5.78 -18.58 -22.87
N GLU A 86 -6.08 -17.45 -22.24
CA GLU A 86 -5.37 -16.20 -22.49
C GLU A 86 -3.98 -16.13 -21.85
N ILE A 87 -3.67 -16.99 -20.87
CA ILE A 87 -2.41 -16.95 -20.11
C ILE A 87 -1.42 -17.93 -20.73
N ASP A 88 -0.20 -17.45 -20.99
CA ASP A 88 0.89 -18.27 -21.52
C ASP A 88 1.83 -18.76 -20.40
N PHE A 89 2.06 -17.93 -19.37
CA PHE A 89 2.96 -18.24 -18.26
C PHE A 89 2.40 -17.78 -16.92
N VAL A 90 2.69 -18.52 -15.86
CA VAL A 90 2.40 -18.15 -14.48
C VAL A 90 3.68 -18.17 -13.64
N MET A 91 3.94 -17.08 -12.94
CA MET A 91 5.15 -16.89 -12.14
C MET A 91 4.79 -16.47 -10.71
N GLY A 92 5.39 -17.14 -9.72
CA GLY A 92 5.20 -16.84 -8.31
C GLY A 92 5.83 -15.51 -7.90
N ASN A 93 5.59 -15.14 -6.65
CA ASN A 93 6.00 -13.84 -6.11
C ASN A 93 7.50 -13.74 -5.87
N ASN A 94 8.18 -14.86 -5.60
CA ASN A 94 9.63 -14.88 -5.47
C ASN A 94 10.31 -14.89 -6.84
N GLU A 95 9.81 -15.74 -7.75
CA GLU A 95 10.37 -15.97 -9.08
C GLU A 95 10.35 -14.70 -9.93
N LYS A 96 9.31 -13.87 -9.83
CA LYS A 96 9.22 -12.59 -10.57
C LYS A 96 10.34 -11.60 -10.25
N MET A 97 10.99 -11.79 -9.10
CA MET A 97 12.11 -10.97 -8.65
C MET A 97 13.46 -11.54 -9.12
N ASN A 98 13.49 -12.72 -9.74
CA ASN A 98 14.71 -13.39 -10.18
C ASN A 98 14.87 -13.29 -11.70
N GLU A 99 15.97 -12.67 -12.15
CA GLU A 99 16.30 -12.55 -13.57
C GLU A 99 16.34 -13.89 -14.32
N LYS A 100 16.83 -14.96 -13.68
CA LYS A 100 16.92 -16.29 -14.30
C LYS A 100 15.53 -16.84 -14.64
N ALA A 101 14.52 -16.58 -13.80
CA ALA A 101 13.16 -17.04 -14.04
C ALA A 101 12.56 -16.43 -15.33
N TRP A 102 12.89 -15.16 -15.60
CA TRP A 102 12.48 -14.46 -16.83
C TRP A 102 13.20 -14.98 -18.07
N LYS A 103 14.50 -15.29 -17.97
CA LYS A 103 15.28 -15.87 -19.09
C LYS A 103 14.81 -17.27 -19.46
N ASN A 104 14.31 -18.03 -18.49
CA ASN A 104 13.90 -19.42 -18.67
C ASN A 104 12.42 -19.58 -19.06
N LEU A 105 11.71 -18.49 -19.43
CA LEU A 105 10.32 -18.56 -19.88
C LEU A 105 10.22 -19.32 -21.22
N SER A 106 9.81 -20.58 -21.15
CA SER A 106 9.55 -21.48 -22.27
C SER A 106 8.24 -22.24 -22.06
N SER A 107 7.68 -22.84 -23.11
CA SER A 107 6.48 -23.69 -22.99
C SER A 107 6.66 -24.84 -22.01
N GLU A 108 7.88 -25.36 -21.87
CA GLU A 108 8.25 -26.39 -20.90
C GLU A 108 8.25 -25.87 -19.46
N ASN A 109 8.53 -24.57 -19.27
CA ASN A 109 8.52 -23.87 -17.99
C ASN A 109 7.38 -22.85 -17.90
N ALA A 110 6.19 -23.25 -18.36
CA ALA A 110 4.99 -22.41 -18.34
C ALA A 110 4.57 -21.99 -16.92
N ILE A 111 4.98 -22.76 -15.90
CA ILE A 111 4.62 -22.57 -14.50
C ILE A 111 5.89 -22.51 -13.67
N GLN A 112 6.14 -21.37 -13.04
CA GLN A 112 7.26 -21.16 -12.13
C GLN A 112 6.73 -20.61 -10.81
N VAL A 113 6.18 -21.48 -9.97
CA VAL A 113 5.57 -21.10 -8.68
C VAL A 113 6.13 -22.00 -7.58
N GLY A 114 7.10 -21.50 -6.83
CA GLY A 114 7.69 -22.16 -5.68
C GLY A 114 6.87 -22.02 -4.40
N ASN A 115 7.33 -22.69 -3.34
CA ASN A 115 6.73 -22.59 -2.02
C ASN A 115 7.19 -21.30 -1.32
N ILE A 116 6.32 -20.29 -1.31
CA ILE A 116 6.59 -18.96 -0.71
C ILE A 116 6.96 -18.98 0.79
N PHE A 117 6.67 -20.09 1.49
CA PHE A 117 7.03 -20.26 2.91
C PHE A 117 8.46 -20.79 3.13
N GLN A 118 9.13 -21.26 2.07
CA GLN A 118 10.54 -21.67 2.10
C GLN A 118 11.50 -20.52 1.75
N ASP A 119 10.97 -19.34 1.45
CA ASP A 119 11.77 -18.15 1.24
C ASP A 119 12.14 -17.54 2.60
N TYR A 120 13.42 -17.63 2.94
CA TYR A 120 13.99 -17.09 4.20
C TYR A 120 14.74 -15.77 4.00
N MET A 121 15.19 -15.47 2.77
CA MET A 121 15.92 -14.24 2.46
C MET A 121 15.09 -13.31 1.58
N HIS A 122 15.28 -12.01 1.79
CA HIS A 122 14.71 -10.99 0.91
C HIS A 122 15.58 -10.82 -0.34
N ASN A 123 14.96 -10.78 -1.53
CA ASN A 123 15.69 -10.53 -2.77
C ASN A 123 16.18 -9.08 -2.86
N SER A 124 17.49 -8.89 -2.96
CA SER A 124 18.15 -7.58 -2.92
C SER A 124 18.18 -6.86 -4.28
N ASN A 125 17.04 -6.74 -4.95
CA ASN A 125 16.98 -5.99 -6.22
C ASN A 125 17.08 -4.48 -6.01
N ASN A 126 17.94 -3.81 -6.78
CA ASN A 126 18.07 -2.36 -6.75
C ASN A 126 17.15 -1.73 -7.81
N ILE A 127 16.51 -0.61 -7.42
CA ILE A 127 15.72 0.23 -8.32
C ILE A 127 16.32 1.62 -8.25
N ASP A 128 16.74 2.13 -9.41
CA ASP A 128 17.32 3.46 -9.50
C ASP A 128 16.24 4.52 -9.78
N SER A 129 15.09 4.16 -10.36
CA SER A 129 14.01 5.11 -10.66
C SER A 129 12.61 4.48 -10.68
N PHE A 130 11.60 5.30 -10.42
CA PHE A 130 10.17 5.03 -10.59
C PHE A 130 9.63 5.89 -11.73
N GLU A 131 9.52 5.32 -12.94
CA GLU A 131 9.02 6.09 -14.09
C GLU A 131 7.61 6.66 -13.82
N GLY A 132 7.46 7.97 -13.99
CA GLY A 132 6.18 8.67 -13.94
C GLY A 132 5.52 8.71 -12.55
N LYS A 133 6.31 8.73 -11.47
CA LYS A 133 5.79 8.90 -10.11
C LYS A 133 6.54 9.99 -9.37
N ALA A 134 5.80 10.91 -8.76
CA ALA A 134 6.36 11.94 -7.89
C ALA A 134 6.88 11.41 -6.54
N ARG A 135 6.45 10.21 -6.14
CA ARG A 135 6.87 9.52 -4.90
C ARG A 135 7.60 8.23 -5.24
N ALA A 136 8.67 7.95 -4.52
CA ALA A 136 9.30 6.64 -4.54
C ALA A 136 8.78 5.78 -3.39
N TYR A 137 8.33 4.57 -3.71
CA TYR A 137 7.94 3.57 -2.72
C TYR A 137 9.14 2.68 -2.47
N ILE A 138 9.57 2.49 -1.22
CA ILE A 138 10.65 1.58 -0.88
C ILE A 138 10.10 0.41 -0.08
N GLU A 139 10.18 -0.78 -0.66
CA GLU A 139 9.92 -2.01 0.08
C GLU A 139 11.01 -2.21 1.13
N ILE A 140 10.61 -2.20 2.40
CA ILE A 140 11.48 -2.48 3.54
C ILE A 140 11.19 -3.85 4.17
N GLN A 141 10.05 -4.45 3.83
CA GLN A 141 9.53 -5.63 4.50
C GLN A 141 8.56 -6.38 3.56
N GLN A 142 8.60 -7.71 3.58
CA GLN A 142 7.76 -8.59 2.77
C GLN A 142 7.18 -9.73 3.60
N GLY A 143 6.01 -10.23 3.22
CA GLY A 143 5.33 -11.31 3.94
C GLY A 143 4.80 -10.88 5.31
N CYS A 144 4.31 -11.79 6.13
CA CYS A 144 3.79 -11.43 7.47
C CYS A 144 3.74 -12.68 8.33
N ASP A 145 4.17 -12.59 9.59
CA ASP A 145 4.08 -13.70 10.55
C ASP A 145 2.74 -13.70 11.30
N HIS A 146 2.04 -12.58 11.30
CA HIS A 146 0.76 -12.47 11.95
C HIS A 146 -0.38 -13.09 11.12
N ARG A 147 -1.14 -13.98 11.76
CA ARG A 147 -2.19 -14.80 11.12
C ARG A 147 -3.59 -14.27 11.44
N CYS A 148 -3.92 -13.07 10.94
CA CYS A 148 -5.29 -12.56 11.01
C CYS A 148 -6.27 -13.57 10.38
N THR A 149 -7.44 -13.78 11.00
CA THR A 149 -8.36 -14.85 10.59
C THR A 149 -8.96 -14.69 9.21
N PHE A 150 -8.90 -13.49 8.62
CA PHE A 150 -9.42 -13.16 7.29
C PHE A 150 -8.33 -13.03 6.22
N CYS A 151 -7.04 -13.02 6.60
CA CYS A 151 -5.98 -12.58 5.73
C CYS A 151 -5.39 -13.74 4.92
N ILE A 152 -5.45 -13.63 3.59
CA ILE A 152 -4.85 -14.60 2.67
C ILE A 152 -3.39 -14.26 2.32
N ILE A 153 -2.90 -13.08 2.72
CA ILE A 153 -1.57 -12.57 2.33
C ILE A 153 -0.42 -13.53 2.66
N PRO A 154 -0.36 -14.21 3.82
CA PRO A 154 0.74 -15.13 4.11
C PRO A 154 0.90 -16.22 3.03
N TYR A 155 -0.18 -16.69 2.41
CA TYR A 155 -0.12 -17.68 1.33
C TYR A 155 0.35 -17.11 -0.01
N GLY A 156 0.25 -15.79 -0.19
CA GLY A 156 0.74 -15.10 -1.37
C GLY A 156 2.14 -14.53 -1.21
N ARG A 157 2.54 -14.17 0.01
CA ARG A 157 3.76 -13.40 0.27
C ARG A 157 4.69 -14.05 1.30
N GLY A 158 4.32 -15.18 1.91
CA GLY A 158 5.16 -15.92 2.85
C GLY A 158 5.26 -15.28 4.24
N ASN A 159 6.24 -15.76 4.99
CA ASN A 159 6.60 -15.26 6.32
C ASN A 159 7.28 -13.88 6.23
N ASN A 160 7.36 -13.20 7.38
CA ASN A 160 8.02 -11.90 7.48
C ASN A 160 9.48 -12.00 7.05
N ARG A 161 9.91 -11.07 6.19
CA ARG A 161 11.28 -10.89 5.75
C ARG A 161 11.59 -9.42 5.59
N SER A 162 12.58 -8.94 6.30
CA SER A 162 12.99 -7.54 6.32
C SER A 162 14.16 -7.29 5.40
N VAL A 163 14.22 -6.09 4.84
CA VAL A 163 15.39 -5.61 4.10
C VAL A 163 16.42 -5.09 5.12
N PRO A 164 17.69 -5.51 5.07
CA PRO A 164 18.73 -4.98 5.94
C PRO A 164 18.83 -3.44 5.90
N VAL A 165 19.01 -2.83 7.07
CA VAL A 165 19.04 -1.36 7.26
C VAL A 165 19.98 -0.66 6.27
N GLY A 166 21.19 -1.18 6.10
CA GLY A 166 22.19 -0.59 5.19
C GLY A 166 21.70 -0.51 3.74
N LEU A 167 21.05 -1.57 3.25
CA LEU A 167 20.48 -1.62 1.91
C LEU A 167 19.31 -0.65 1.75
N VAL A 168 18.45 -0.51 2.77
CA VAL A 168 17.37 0.48 2.75
C VAL A 168 17.93 1.90 2.63
N VAL A 169 18.93 2.24 3.45
CA VAL A 169 19.57 3.56 3.43
C VAL A 169 20.24 3.84 2.09
N GLU A 170 21.00 2.89 1.53
CA GLU A 170 21.65 3.02 0.22
C GLU A 170 20.63 3.29 -0.90
N ARG A 171 19.53 2.52 -0.94
CA ARG A 171 18.46 2.70 -1.92
C ARG A 171 17.81 4.08 -1.81
N ILE A 172 17.54 4.54 -0.59
CA ILE A 172 16.94 5.85 -0.37
C ILE A 172 17.91 6.97 -0.80
N LYS A 173 19.22 6.84 -0.52
CA LYS A 173 20.22 7.82 -0.98
C LYS A 173 20.18 8.00 -2.50
N LYS A 174 20.21 6.90 -3.25
CA LYS A 174 20.12 6.94 -4.73
C LYS A 174 18.85 7.61 -5.23
N LEU A 175 17.70 7.37 -4.57
CA LEU A 175 16.46 8.04 -4.94
C LEU A 175 16.49 9.53 -4.63
N VAL A 176 17.05 9.94 -3.49
CA VAL A 176 17.21 11.36 -3.17
C VAL A 176 18.15 12.04 -4.17
N GLU A 177 19.24 11.39 -4.57
CA GLU A 177 20.14 11.85 -5.65
C GLU A 177 19.41 11.98 -7.00
N ASN A 178 18.43 11.11 -7.25
CA ASN A 178 17.53 11.18 -8.41
C ASN A 178 16.34 12.13 -8.23
N ASN A 179 16.44 13.09 -7.30
CA ASN A 179 15.47 14.16 -7.05
C ASN A 179 14.08 13.70 -6.57
N TYR A 180 13.97 12.52 -5.93
CA TYR A 180 12.74 12.15 -5.24
C TYR A 180 12.61 12.92 -3.93
N ASN A 181 11.61 13.81 -3.88
CA ASN A 181 11.34 14.63 -2.70
C ASN A 181 10.55 13.90 -1.60
N GLU A 182 9.89 12.78 -1.91
CA GLU A 182 9.15 12.01 -0.92
C GLU A 182 9.37 10.50 -1.08
N ILE A 183 9.79 9.88 0.02
CA ILE A 183 10.04 8.46 0.14
C ILE A 183 8.97 7.85 1.03
N VAL A 184 8.31 6.80 0.53
CA VAL A 184 7.27 6.06 1.27
C VAL A 184 7.81 4.68 1.63
N LEU A 185 8.01 4.41 2.93
CA LEU A 185 8.36 3.08 3.41
C LEU A 185 7.13 2.17 3.32
N THR A 186 7.25 1.10 2.54
CA THR A 186 6.16 0.17 2.26
C THR A 186 6.55 -1.26 2.61
N GLY A 187 5.53 -2.04 2.94
CA GLY A 187 5.64 -3.43 3.33
C GLY A 187 4.25 -4.05 3.41
N VAL A 188 4.18 -5.30 3.83
CA VAL A 188 2.91 -5.95 4.19
C VAL A 188 2.51 -5.56 5.60
N ASP A 189 3.47 -5.63 6.53
CA ASP A 189 3.34 -5.26 7.94
C ASP A 189 4.65 -4.58 8.39
N ILE A 190 4.82 -3.31 8.02
CA ILE A 190 6.08 -2.58 8.27
C ILE A 190 6.40 -2.41 9.75
N THR A 191 5.40 -2.49 10.63
CA THR A 191 5.58 -2.43 12.09
C THR A 191 6.25 -3.68 12.64
N ASP A 192 6.21 -4.80 11.91
CA ASP A 192 6.88 -6.05 12.26
C ASP A 192 8.34 -6.11 11.73
N TYR A 193 8.84 -5.00 11.18
CA TYR A 193 10.17 -4.92 10.57
C TYR A 193 11.29 -5.26 11.56
N GLY A 194 12.25 -6.03 11.06
CA GLY A 194 13.58 -6.24 11.61
C GLY A 194 13.69 -7.29 12.71
N LYS A 195 12.59 -7.92 13.14
CA LYS A 195 12.62 -9.06 14.07
C LYS A 195 13.45 -10.24 13.56
N ASP A 196 13.54 -10.38 12.23
CA ASP A 196 14.31 -11.40 11.52
C ASP A 196 15.77 -10.99 11.20
N LEU A 197 16.19 -9.76 11.57
CA LEU A 197 17.53 -9.25 11.30
C LEU A 197 18.45 -9.34 12.53
N PRO A 198 19.78 -9.43 12.32
CA PRO A 198 20.76 -9.35 13.42
C PRO A 198 20.61 -8.07 14.23
N GLY A 199 20.59 -8.20 15.56
CA GLY A 199 20.37 -7.08 16.49
C GLY A 199 18.91 -6.58 16.56
N SER A 200 18.00 -7.20 15.80
CA SER A 200 16.56 -6.98 15.83
C SER A 200 16.10 -5.51 15.81
N PRO A 201 16.63 -4.66 14.90
CA PRO A 201 16.28 -3.25 14.84
C PRO A 201 14.80 -3.08 14.48
N ASN A 202 14.09 -2.19 15.17
CA ASN A 202 12.68 -1.93 14.87
C ASN A 202 12.51 -0.89 13.73
N LEU A 203 11.26 -0.73 13.26
CA LEU A 203 10.90 0.23 12.19
C LEU A 203 11.32 1.67 12.52
N PHE A 204 11.17 2.10 13.76
CA PHE A 204 11.40 3.47 14.18
C PHE A 204 12.90 3.77 14.24
N GLN A 205 13.71 2.82 14.72
CA GLN A 205 15.17 2.89 14.61
C GLN A 205 15.64 2.98 13.16
N LEU A 206 15.00 2.25 12.23
CA LEU A 206 15.26 2.41 10.80
C LEU A 206 14.95 3.84 10.34
N CYS A 207 13.80 4.41 10.74
CA CYS A 207 13.43 5.78 10.39
C CYS A 207 14.43 6.81 10.93
N ILE A 208 14.84 6.68 12.20
CA ILE A 208 15.86 7.55 12.83
C ILE A 208 17.16 7.49 12.02
N ARG A 209 17.64 6.28 11.68
CA ARG A 209 18.86 6.10 10.89
C ARG A 209 18.74 6.71 9.49
N ILE A 210 17.61 6.52 8.80
CA ILE A 210 17.35 7.14 7.49
C ILE A 210 17.44 8.65 7.59
N LEU A 211 16.76 9.25 8.57
CA LEU A 211 16.71 10.70 8.73
C LEU A 211 18.08 11.29 9.09
N ASN A 212 18.89 10.58 9.88
CA ASN A 212 20.24 11.02 10.26
C ASN A 212 21.25 10.86 9.12
N LEU A 213 21.20 9.74 8.39
CA LEU A 213 22.18 9.43 7.34
C LEU A 213 21.88 10.06 5.98
N ILE A 214 20.69 10.66 5.82
CA ILE A 214 20.21 11.30 4.59
C ILE A 214 19.63 12.68 4.92
N PRO A 215 20.47 13.66 5.28
CA PRO A 215 20.02 14.98 5.76
C PRO A 215 19.20 15.75 4.71
N ASN A 216 19.44 15.50 3.43
CA ASN A 216 18.76 16.11 2.28
C ASN A 216 17.40 15.47 1.94
N LEU A 217 17.01 14.35 2.56
CA LEU A 217 15.67 13.77 2.41
C LEU A 217 14.61 14.76 2.89
N LYS A 218 13.70 15.20 2.01
CA LYS A 218 12.67 16.18 2.35
C LYS A 218 11.49 15.56 3.12
N ARG A 219 10.96 14.43 2.62
CA ARG A 219 9.78 13.78 3.21
C ARG A 219 9.97 12.27 3.33
N LEU A 220 9.78 11.76 4.53
CA LEU A 220 9.65 10.35 4.85
C LEU A 220 8.21 10.06 5.26
N ARG A 221 7.55 9.13 4.58
CA ARG A 221 6.19 8.70 4.91
C ARG A 221 6.16 7.22 5.21
N LEU A 222 5.35 6.84 6.19
CA LEU A 222 5.06 5.45 6.48
C LEU A 222 3.80 5.02 5.74
N SER A 223 3.79 3.77 5.26
CA SER A 223 2.56 3.12 4.83
C SER A 223 1.68 2.76 6.03
N SER A 224 0.89 1.70 5.96
CA SER A 224 -0.03 1.34 7.06
C SER A 224 0.76 0.84 8.27
N ILE A 225 0.43 1.32 9.47
CA ILE A 225 1.03 0.89 10.75
C ILE A 225 -0.01 0.26 11.67
N ASP A 226 0.45 -0.62 12.57
CA ASP A 226 -0.33 -1.18 13.67
C ASP A 226 0.02 -0.46 14.98
N CYS A 227 -0.99 0.09 15.68
CA CYS A 227 -0.77 0.82 16.92
C CYS A 227 -0.34 -0.09 18.09
N ALA A 228 -0.49 -1.41 17.97
CA ALA A 228 -0.02 -2.35 18.98
C ALA A 228 1.51 -2.49 19.03
N GLU A 229 2.22 -2.15 17.94
CA GLU A 229 3.65 -2.36 17.79
C GLU A 229 4.46 -1.06 17.96
N ILE A 230 3.83 -0.03 18.54
CA ILE A 230 4.48 1.26 18.81
C ILE A 230 5.33 1.13 20.08
N ASN A 231 6.58 1.60 20.00
CA ASN A 231 7.51 1.62 21.13
C ASN A 231 8.02 3.05 21.40
N GLU A 232 8.99 3.20 22.30
CA GLU A 232 9.54 4.50 22.71
C GLU A 232 10.16 5.31 21.57
N ASP A 233 10.91 4.64 20.68
CA ASP A 233 11.57 5.27 19.51
C ASP A 233 10.59 5.99 18.58
N PHE A 234 9.31 5.59 18.56
CA PHE A 234 8.29 6.25 17.75
C PHE A 234 7.97 7.66 18.24
N TRP A 235 7.96 7.89 19.55
CA TRP A 235 7.53 9.17 20.09
C TRP A 235 8.54 10.28 19.79
N ASP A 236 9.84 9.96 19.88
CA ASP A 236 10.94 10.87 19.53
C ASP A 236 10.90 11.27 18.04
N LEU A 237 10.47 10.35 17.17
CA LEU A 237 10.32 10.62 15.74
C LEU A 237 9.24 11.65 15.41
N LEU A 238 8.24 11.84 16.28
CA LEU A 238 7.12 12.72 15.99
C LEU A 238 7.53 14.20 15.88
N GLU A 239 8.62 14.59 16.54
CA GLU A 239 9.14 15.96 16.48
C GLU A 239 9.79 16.28 15.13
N ASN A 240 10.29 15.26 14.43
CA ASN A 240 10.96 15.44 13.15
C ASN A 240 9.96 15.77 12.03
N LYS A 241 10.03 17.00 11.51
CA LYS A 241 9.11 17.49 10.46
C LYS A 241 9.23 16.75 9.13
N ARG A 242 10.37 16.11 8.87
CA ARG A 242 10.56 15.28 7.67
C ARG A 242 9.72 14.00 7.73
N LEU A 243 9.41 13.47 8.91
CA LEU A 243 8.40 12.42 9.04
C LEU A 243 7.03 13.05 8.78
N MET A 244 6.30 12.56 7.79
CA MET A 244 5.03 13.17 7.38
C MET A 244 3.94 12.99 8.44
N PRO A 245 3.18 14.05 8.79
CA PRO A 245 2.15 14.06 9.85
C PRO A 245 0.85 13.36 9.43
N HIS A 246 0.96 12.20 8.78
CA HIS A 246 -0.19 11.40 8.38
C HIS A 246 0.08 9.92 8.63
N PHE A 247 -0.67 9.34 9.56
CA PHE A 247 -0.58 7.93 9.91
C PHE A 247 -1.81 7.17 9.45
N HIS A 248 -1.60 6.14 8.63
CA HIS A 248 -2.66 5.25 8.18
C HIS A 248 -2.67 4.01 9.06
N LEU A 249 -3.78 3.74 9.73
CA LEU A 249 -3.87 2.70 10.75
C LEU A 249 -4.58 1.44 10.24
N SER A 250 -3.99 0.27 10.48
CA SER A 250 -4.60 -1.02 10.14
C SER A 250 -5.63 -1.45 11.21
N LEU A 251 -6.72 -0.70 11.36
CA LEU A 251 -7.66 -0.88 12.48
C LEU A 251 -8.61 -2.06 12.30
N GLN A 252 -9.15 -2.21 11.08
CA GLN A 252 -10.13 -3.21 10.66
C GLN A 252 -11.51 -3.10 11.30
N SER A 253 -11.63 -2.90 12.62
CA SER A 253 -12.90 -2.74 13.35
C SER A 253 -12.72 -1.85 14.58
N GLY A 254 -13.83 -1.34 15.13
CA GLY A 254 -13.85 -0.67 16.44
C GLY A 254 -14.49 -1.46 17.57
N SER A 255 -14.89 -2.72 17.33
CA SER A 255 -15.45 -3.59 18.37
C SER A 255 -14.41 -4.59 18.87
N ASN A 256 -14.18 -4.62 20.19
CA ASN A 256 -13.20 -5.52 20.80
C ASN A 256 -13.47 -7.00 20.53
N LEU A 257 -14.74 -7.41 20.47
CA LEU A 257 -15.08 -8.80 20.14
C LEU A 257 -14.77 -9.14 18.67
N ILE A 258 -15.01 -8.22 17.74
CA ILE A 258 -14.63 -8.40 16.34
C ILE A 258 -13.12 -8.39 16.16
N LEU A 259 -12.41 -7.45 16.79
CA LEU A 259 -10.94 -7.40 16.79
C LEU A 259 -10.34 -8.72 17.32
N LYS A 260 -10.86 -9.27 18.41
CA LYS A 260 -10.47 -10.58 18.95
C LYS A 260 -10.72 -11.70 17.94
N ARG A 261 -11.89 -11.76 17.30
CA ARG A 261 -12.22 -12.76 16.25
C ARG A 261 -11.39 -12.61 14.98
N MET A 262 -10.99 -11.38 14.65
CA MET A 262 -10.04 -11.07 13.59
C MET A 262 -8.60 -11.49 13.95
N LYS A 263 -8.34 -11.78 15.23
CA LYS A 263 -7.03 -12.00 15.85
C LYS A 263 -6.13 -10.77 15.78
N ARG A 264 -6.68 -9.56 15.92
CA ARG A 264 -5.88 -8.32 15.95
C ARG A 264 -5.02 -8.23 17.21
N ARG A 265 -3.87 -7.55 17.09
CA ARG A 265 -2.92 -7.31 18.19
C ARG A 265 -3.40 -6.20 19.14
N HIS A 266 -4.23 -5.31 18.62
CA HIS A 266 -4.79 -4.16 19.33
C HIS A 266 -6.25 -4.36 19.74
N ASN A 267 -6.65 -3.67 20.80
CA ASN A 267 -8.04 -3.40 21.17
C ASN A 267 -8.42 -1.93 20.85
N ARG A 268 -9.69 -1.59 21.05
CA ARG A 268 -10.26 -0.26 20.78
C ARG A 268 -9.57 0.82 21.61
N GLU A 269 -9.37 0.57 22.90
CA GLU A 269 -8.84 1.54 23.86
C GLU A 269 -7.39 1.91 23.52
N GLN A 270 -6.58 0.93 23.10
CA GLN A 270 -5.22 1.15 22.62
C GLN A 270 -5.18 2.08 21.40
N VAL A 271 -6.11 1.93 20.46
CA VAL A 271 -6.20 2.81 19.28
C VAL A 271 -6.53 4.25 19.69
N ILE A 272 -7.51 4.44 20.58
CA ILE A 272 -7.91 5.76 21.06
C ILE A 272 -6.75 6.43 21.79
N ASN A 273 -6.09 5.69 22.69
CA ASN A 273 -4.94 6.20 23.45
C ASN A 273 -3.77 6.56 22.53
N PHE A 274 -3.46 5.73 21.53
CA PHE A 274 -2.46 6.03 20.52
C PHE A 274 -2.76 7.36 19.80
N CYS A 275 -3.97 7.51 19.25
CA CYS A 275 -4.35 8.73 18.53
C CYS A 275 -4.29 9.98 19.43
N ASN A 276 -4.70 9.86 20.69
CA ASN A 276 -4.65 10.96 21.65
C ASN A 276 -3.20 11.36 21.99
N ASN A 277 -2.32 10.38 22.22
CA ASN A 277 -0.92 10.64 22.55
C ASN A 277 -0.17 11.27 21.38
N VAL A 278 -0.37 10.76 20.16
CA VAL A 278 0.23 11.38 18.97
C VAL A 278 -0.24 12.81 18.80
N LYS A 279 -1.53 13.12 18.99
CA LYS A 279 -2.06 14.51 18.88
C LYS A 279 -1.47 15.46 19.92
N LYS A 280 -1.11 14.97 21.11
CA LYS A 280 -0.46 15.80 22.15
C LYS A 280 0.91 16.29 21.69
N ILE A 281 1.67 15.43 21.01
CA ILE A 281 3.03 15.73 20.53
C ILE A 281 2.99 16.44 19.17
N ARG A 282 2.15 15.96 18.26
CA ARG A 282 2.03 16.44 16.88
C ARG A 282 0.59 16.85 16.56
N LYS A 283 0.24 18.08 16.94
CA LYS A 283 -1.14 18.63 16.86
C LYS A 283 -1.73 18.65 15.45
N ASP A 284 -0.89 18.75 14.43
CA ASP A 284 -1.22 18.80 13.00
C ASP A 284 -1.45 17.42 12.38
N VAL A 285 -1.33 16.33 13.15
CA VAL A 285 -1.46 14.96 12.63
C VAL A 285 -2.83 14.67 12.03
N VAL A 286 -2.84 13.96 10.90
CA VAL A 286 -4.03 13.40 10.27
C VAL A 286 -4.00 11.87 10.33
N PHE A 287 -5.14 11.26 10.68
CA PHE A 287 -5.28 9.82 10.71
C PHE A 287 -6.12 9.30 9.54
N GLY A 288 -5.60 8.27 8.89
CA GLY A 288 -6.36 7.38 8.01
C GLY A 288 -6.53 6.01 8.64
N ALA A 289 -7.44 5.20 8.11
CA ALA A 289 -7.57 3.82 8.54
C ALA A 289 -8.13 2.89 7.48
N ASP A 290 -7.69 1.62 7.52
CA ASP A 290 -8.35 0.50 6.85
C ASP A 290 -9.43 -0.08 7.77
N LEU A 291 -10.66 -0.22 7.27
CA LEU A 291 -11.81 -0.78 7.99
C LEU A 291 -12.48 -1.87 7.15
N ILE A 292 -12.89 -2.96 7.81
CA ILE A 292 -13.66 -4.05 7.21
C ILE A 292 -15.10 -3.98 7.72
N ALA A 293 -16.05 -3.87 6.80
CA ALA A 293 -17.47 -3.84 7.12
C ALA A 293 -18.08 -5.24 7.02
N GLY A 294 -18.85 -5.64 8.05
CA GLY A 294 -19.59 -6.89 8.05
C GLY A 294 -18.70 -8.12 8.12
N PHE A 295 -17.68 -8.08 8.98
CA PHE A 295 -16.92 -9.28 9.35
C PHE A 295 -17.90 -10.37 9.85
N PRO A 296 -17.61 -11.67 9.68
CA PRO A 296 -18.47 -12.74 10.16
C PRO A 296 -18.85 -12.52 11.63
N THR A 297 -20.09 -12.83 12.00
CA THR A 297 -20.67 -12.61 13.34
C THR A 297 -20.85 -11.15 13.80
N GLU A 298 -20.58 -10.15 12.97
CA GLU A 298 -20.78 -8.73 13.30
C GLU A 298 -22.27 -8.36 13.39
N ASN A 299 -22.71 -7.94 14.57
CA ASN A 299 -24.06 -7.42 14.81
C ASN A 299 -24.10 -5.87 14.74
N ASP A 300 -25.28 -5.29 14.94
CA ASP A 300 -25.47 -3.84 14.79
C ASP A 300 -24.74 -3.01 15.85
N GLN A 301 -24.65 -3.50 17.09
CA GLN A 301 -23.89 -2.81 18.14
C GLN A 301 -22.38 -2.80 17.82
N MET A 302 -21.82 -3.93 17.36
CA MET A 302 -20.40 -4.01 16.97
C MET A 302 -20.08 -3.10 15.78
N PHE A 303 -21.01 -2.97 14.83
CA PHE A 303 -20.89 -2.02 13.74
C PHE A 303 -20.97 -0.57 14.24
N LYS A 304 -21.87 -0.27 15.18
CA LYS A 304 -21.97 1.04 15.83
C LYS A 304 -20.68 1.41 16.56
N ASP A 305 -20.03 0.46 17.25
CA ASP A 305 -18.73 0.69 17.88
C ASP A 305 -17.68 1.12 16.84
N THR A 306 -17.69 0.49 15.66
CA THR A 306 -16.78 0.87 14.56
C THR A 306 -17.05 2.29 14.07
N LEU A 307 -18.31 2.71 13.97
CA LEU A 307 -18.66 4.10 13.64
C LEU A 307 -18.24 5.09 14.72
N ASN A 308 -18.36 4.72 16.00
CA ASN A 308 -17.94 5.55 17.11
C ASN A 308 -16.41 5.76 17.10
N LEU A 309 -15.63 4.70 16.83
CA LEU A 309 -14.17 4.79 16.74
C LEU A 309 -13.70 5.80 15.70
N VAL A 310 -14.40 5.87 14.55
CA VAL A 310 -14.11 6.85 13.49
C VAL A 310 -14.16 8.29 14.02
N ASN A 311 -15.11 8.59 14.92
CA ASN A 311 -15.24 9.92 15.52
C ASN A 311 -14.19 10.15 16.62
N GLU A 312 -14.05 9.21 17.55
CA GLU A 312 -13.16 9.35 18.72
C GLU A 312 -11.70 9.53 18.30
N CYS A 313 -11.26 8.81 17.27
CA CYS A 313 -9.90 8.95 16.73
C CYS A 313 -9.75 10.13 15.75
N ASN A 314 -10.85 10.79 15.35
CA ASN A 314 -10.88 11.78 14.26
C ASN A 314 -10.27 11.22 12.96
N LEU A 315 -10.76 10.07 12.50
CA LEU A 315 -10.27 9.43 11.29
C LEU A 315 -10.82 10.16 10.05
N ILE A 316 -9.91 10.66 9.21
CA ILE A 316 -10.22 11.48 8.04
C ILE A 316 -10.19 10.64 6.76
N HIS A 317 -9.12 9.88 6.55
CA HIS A 317 -8.95 9.08 5.34
C HIS A 317 -9.36 7.63 5.56
N LEU A 318 -10.61 7.30 5.28
CA LEU A 318 -11.12 5.93 5.44
C LEU A 318 -11.00 5.11 4.17
N HIS A 319 -10.38 3.94 4.28
CA HIS A 319 -10.43 2.88 3.28
C HIS A 319 -11.32 1.75 3.80
N VAL A 320 -12.51 1.66 3.23
CA VAL A 320 -13.54 0.71 3.68
C VAL A 320 -13.66 -0.46 2.71
N PHE A 321 -13.36 -1.65 3.22
CA PHE A 321 -13.46 -2.93 2.53
C PHE A 321 -14.71 -3.67 2.99
N PRO A 322 -15.64 -4.04 2.10
CA PRO A 322 -16.66 -5.01 2.43
C PRO A 322 -15.98 -6.35 2.71
N PHE A 323 -16.38 -7.06 3.78
CA PHE A 323 -15.82 -8.37 4.04
C PHE A 323 -16.00 -9.30 2.84
N SER A 324 -14.92 -9.98 2.47
CA SER A 324 -14.86 -10.88 1.33
C SER A 324 -14.24 -12.18 1.81
N PRO A 325 -15.03 -13.25 2.03
CA PRO A 325 -14.48 -14.52 2.49
C PRO A 325 -13.46 -15.04 1.48
N LYS A 326 -12.32 -15.49 2.00
CA LYS A 326 -11.28 -16.16 1.23
C LYS A 326 -11.25 -17.62 1.63
N GLU A 327 -11.26 -18.48 0.63
CA GLU A 327 -11.17 -19.92 0.81
C GLU A 327 -9.98 -20.26 1.73
N ASN A 328 -10.16 -21.26 2.59
CA ASN A 328 -9.17 -21.71 3.57
C ASN A 328 -8.80 -20.72 4.69
N THR A 329 -9.42 -19.53 4.75
CA THR A 329 -9.23 -18.64 5.91
C THR A 329 -10.17 -19.03 7.06
N PRO A 330 -9.75 -18.91 8.34
CA PRO A 330 -10.63 -19.19 9.47
C PRO A 330 -11.94 -18.39 9.46
N ALA A 331 -11.91 -17.12 9.03
CA ALA A 331 -13.09 -16.26 8.95
C ALA A 331 -14.12 -16.75 7.92
N ALA A 332 -13.70 -17.45 6.86
CA ALA A 332 -14.64 -18.03 5.89
C ALA A 332 -15.51 -19.15 6.47
N ARG A 333 -15.08 -19.77 7.58
CA ARG A 333 -15.80 -20.86 8.28
C ARG A 333 -16.70 -20.36 9.41
N MET A 334 -16.69 -19.06 9.71
CA MET A 334 -17.54 -18.45 10.74
C MET A 334 -18.96 -18.18 10.19
N PRO A 335 -19.98 -18.00 11.05
CA PRO A 335 -21.30 -17.57 10.61
C PRO A 335 -21.25 -16.21 9.89
N GLN A 336 -21.64 -16.21 8.62
CA GLN A 336 -21.49 -15.05 7.74
C GLN A 336 -22.61 -14.02 7.96
N VAL A 337 -22.28 -12.75 7.78
CA VAL A 337 -23.26 -11.66 7.66
C VAL A 337 -23.79 -11.62 6.22
N SER A 338 -25.07 -11.30 6.04
CA SER A 338 -25.66 -11.24 4.69
C SER A 338 -24.96 -10.20 3.82
N ARG A 339 -24.86 -10.47 2.51
CA ARG A 339 -24.20 -9.56 1.55
C ARG A 339 -24.86 -8.19 1.50
N GLU A 340 -26.16 -8.11 1.71
CA GLU A 340 -26.91 -6.85 1.75
C GLU A 340 -26.48 -6.00 2.95
N VAL A 341 -26.41 -6.59 4.14
CA VAL A 341 -25.95 -5.90 5.37
C VAL A 341 -24.50 -5.45 5.23
N ILE A 342 -23.61 -6.32 4.71
CA ILE A 342 -22.21 -5.96 4.42
C ILE A 342 -22.13 -4.72 3.51
N LYS A 343 -22.89 -4.70 2.41
CA LYS A 343 -22.91 -3.58 1.46
C LYS A 343 -23.44 -2.30 2.12
N LYS A 344 -24.53 -2.40 2.89
CA LYS A 344 -25.14 -1.27 3.61
C LYS A 344 -24.14 -0.66 4.60
N ARG A 345 -23.51 -1.49 5.44
CA ARG A 345 -22.51 -1.06 6.42
C ARG A 345 -21.27 -0.43 5.77
N ALA A 346 -20.77 -1.02 4.69
CA ALA A 346 -19.66 -0.45 3.93
C ALA A 346 -20.03 0.92 3.34
N SER A 347 -21.26 1.09 2.84
CA SER A 347 -21.74 2.38 2.32
C SER A 347 -21.80 3.44 3.43
N ILE A 348 -22.33 3.10 4.60
CA ILE A 348 -22.43 4.00 5.75
C ILE A 348 -21.03 4.47 6.20
N LEU A 349 -20.06 3.55 6.36
CA LEU A 349 -18.69 3.92 6.72
C LEU A 349 -18.01 4.81 5.67
N ARG A 350 -18.22 4.55 4.38
CA ARG A 350 -17.69 5.40 3.31
C ARG A 350 -18.29 6.79 3.34
N GLN A 351 -19.61 6.89 3.55
CA GLN A 351 -20.27 8.19 3.68
C GLN A 351 -19.72 8.95 4.89
N LYS A 352 -19.57 8.28 6.03
CA LYS A 352 -18.96 8.87 7.21
C LYS A 352 -17.54 9.40 6.96
N GLY A 353 -16.72 8.65 6.21
CA GLY A 353 -15.39 9.09 5.79
C GLY A 353 -15.43 10.32 4.87
N LYS A 354 -16.37 10.37 3.92
CA LYS A 354 -16.58 11.56 3.07
C LYS A 354 -16.98 12.79 3.88
N ASP A 355 -17.87 12.63 4.85
CA ASP A 355 -18.33 13.73 5.70
C ASP A 355 -17.19 14.28 6.56
N ASN A 356 -16.38 13.38 7.16
CA ASN A 356 -15.19 13.76 7.93
C ASN A 356 -14.15 14.48 7.06
N LEU A 357 -13.88 13.98 5.84
CA LEU A 357 -12.97 14.62 4.90
C LEU A 357 -13.46 16.01 4.51
N LYS A 358 -14.74 16.15 4.13
CA LYS A 358 -15.34 17.45 3.78
C LYS A 358 -15.21 18.45 4.94
N LYS A 359 -15.50 18.03 6.17
CA LYS A 359 -15.33 18.88 7.37
C LYS A 359 -13.87 19.29 7.56
N TYR A 360 -12.94 18.34 7.43
CA TYR A 360 -11.52 18.60 7.54
C TYR A 360 -11.04 19.61 6.48
N LEU A 361 -11.38 19.42 5.21
CA LEU A 361 -11.00 20.32 4.11
C LEU A 361 -11.53 21.74 4.29
N LYS A 362 -12.77 21.88 4.77
CA LYS A 362 -13.34 23.20 5.11
C LYS A 362 -12.50 23.92 6.18
N ASN A 363 -12.02 23.19 7.17
CA ASN A 363 -11.16 23.72 8.23
C ASN A 363 -9.72 23.98 7.78
N GLN A 364 -9.33 23.57 6.58
CA GLN A 364 -8.01 23.87 6.01
C GLN A 364 -7.98 25.17 5.19
N ILE A 365 -9.13 25.78 4.90
CA ILE A 365 -9.17 27.05 4.15
C ILE A 365 -8.43 28.13 4.93
N GLY A 366 -7.51 28.83 4.24
CA GLY A 366 -6.61 29.83 4.80
C GLY A 366 -5.28 29.28 5.32
N ASN A 367 -5.15 27.95 5.51
CA ASN A 367 -3.90 27.36 5.98
C ASN A 367 -2.85 27.29 4.86
N LYS A 368 -1.59 27.34 5.28
CA LYS A 368 -0.43 27.10 4.42
C LYS A 368 -0.08 25.62 4.42
N ASN A 369 0.25 25.08 3.26
CA ASN A 369 0.58 23.69 3.04
C ASN A 369 1.68 23.55 1.99
N GLU A 370 2.50 22.52 2.12
CA GLU A 370 3.51 22.15 1.13
C GLU A 370 2.97 20.99 0.26
N VAL A 371 2.83 21.19 -1.05
CA VAL A 371 2.20 20.22 -1.95
C VAL A 371 3.23 19.53 -2.82
N LEU A 372 3.30 18.21 -2.75
CA LEU A 372 4.03 17.41 -3.72
C LEU A 372 3.18 17.22 -4.97
N ILE A 373 3.64 17.74 -6.11
CA ILE A 373 2.95 17.63 -7.41
C ILE A 373 3.06 16.22 -7.95
N GLU A 374 1.93 15.55 -8.14
CA GLU A 374 1.85 14.16 -8.62
C GLU A 374 1.45 14.04 -10.09
N LYS A 375 0.77 15.05 -10.62
CA LYS A 375 0.20 15.00 -11.96
C LYS A 375 -0.01 16.41 -12.51
N VAL A 376 0.26 16.59 -13.79
CA VAL A 376 -0.13 17.80 -14.54
C VAL A 376 -1.13 17.44 -15.62
N GLU A 377 -2.26 18.14 -15.66
CA GLU A 377 -3.24 18.01 -16.74
C GLU A 377 -3.68 19.40 -17.20
N ASN A 378 -3.43 19.69 -18.47
CA ASN A 378 -3.64 21.00 -19.07
C ASN A 378 -2.89 22.08 -18.27
N SER A 379 -3.58 23.13 -17.83
CA SER A 379 -3.02 24.22 -17.02
C SER A 379 -3.16 23.99 -15.51
N PHE A 380 -3.47 22.77 -15.06
CA PHE A 380 -3.66 22.45 -13.65
C PHE A 380 -2.66 21.39 -13.18
N SER A 381 -2.10 21.64 -12.00
CA SER A 381 -1.32 20.66 -11.26
C SER A 381 -2.15 20.06 -10.12
N TYR A 382 -1.98 18.77 -9.91
CA TYR A 382 -2.61 18.01 -8.84
C TYR A 382 -1.54 17.37 -7.98
N GLY A 383 -1.71 17.44 -6.67
CA GLY A 383 -0.76 16.90 -5.72
C GLY A 383 -1.40 16.56 -4.39
N LYS A 384 -0.55 16.22 -3.42
CA LYS A 384 -0.99 16.12 -2.03
C LYS A 384 -0.07 16.85 -1.06
N SER A 385 -0.67 17.40 -0.01
CA SER A 385 0.08 18.01 1.08
C SER A 385 0.79 16.98 1.97
N GLU A 386 1.58 17.47 2.92
CA GLU A 386 2.16 16.70 4.02
C GLU A 386 1.12 15.81 4.74
N TYR A 387 -0.11 16.32 4.90
CA TYR A 387 -1.26 15.66 5.52
C TYR A 387 -2.00 14.67 4.62
N PHE A 388 -1.52 14.46 3.38
CA PHE A 388 -2.13 13.61 2.36
C PHE A 388 -3.45 14.16 1.75
N THR A 389 -3.75 15.44 2.01
CA THR A 389 -4.86 16.18 1.40
C THR A 389 -4.64 16.36 -0.10
N LYS A 390 -5.63 16.02 -0.92
CA LYS A 390 -5.57 16.28 -2.37
C LYS A 390 -5.74 17.78 -2.62
N ILE A 391 -4.82 18.35 -3.40
CA ILE A 391 -4.82 19.77 -3.75
C ILE A 391 -4.72 19.92 -5.26
N LYS A 392 -5.52 20.84 -5.79
CA LYS A 392 -5.49 21.33 -7.17
C LYS A 392 -4.92 22.75 -7.17
N LEU A 393 -3.99 23.01 -8.08
CA LEU A 393 -3.33 24.30 -8.28
C LEU A 393 -3.61 24.79 -9.72
N PRO A 394 -3.99 26.06 -9.93
CA PRO A 394 -4.23 26.65 -11.25
C PRO A 394 -2.92 27.04 -11.97
N TYR A 395 -1.90 26.20 -11.85
CA TYR A 395 -0.57 26.41 -12.42
C TYR A 395 -0.07 25.09 -13.01
N SER A 396 0.74 25.17 -14.07
CA SER A 396 1.45 24.02 -14.64
C SER A 396 2.83 23.89 -14.00
N ILE A 397 2.94 23.06 -12.97
CA ILE A 397 4.15 22.82 -12.18
C ILE A 397 4.68 21.42 -12.46
N LYS A 398 5.99 21.28 -12.65
CA LYS A 398 6.64 19.99 -12.94
C LYS A 398 6.33 18.94 -11.86
N GLU A 399 6.01 17.71 -12.29
CA GLU A 399 5.81 16.57 -11.39
C GLU A 399 7.05 16.31 -10.52
N GLY A 400 6.82 15.92 -9.27
CA GLY A 400 7.87 15.68 -8.28
C GLY A 400 8.31 16.93 -7.50
N MET A 401 7.95 18.14 -7.94
CA MET A 401 8.22 19.36 -7.16
C MET A 401 7.36 19.45 -5.90
N ILE A 402 7.91 20.06 -4.85
CA ILE A 402 7.17 20.53 -3.68
C ILE A 402 6.99 22.04 -3.81
N VAL A 403 5.78 22.53 -3.58
CA VAL A 403 5.47 23.97 -3.60
C VAL A 403 4.67 24.37 -2.37
N ASP A 404 4.98 25.55 -1.84
CA ASP A 404 4.18 26.18 -0.78
C ASP A 404 2.91 26.77 -1.38
N CYS A 405 1.78 26.55 -0.72
CA CYS A 405 0.50 27.06 -1.16
C CYS A 405 -0.39 27.43 0.02
N GLN A 406 -1.36 28.32 -0.24
CA GLN A 406 -2.44 28.62 0.68
C GLN A 406 -3.75 28.06 0.12
N ILE A 407 -4.47 27.29 0.92
CA ILE A 407 -5.78 26.76 0.51
C ILE A 407 -6.79 27.91 0.48
N ILE A 408 -7.42 28.14 -0.67
CA ILE A 408 -8.37 29.24 -0.88
C ILE A 408 -9.83 28.77 -0.87
N LYS A 409 -10.08 27.53 -1.29
CA LYS A 409 -11.40 26.91 -1.27
C LYS A 409 -11.29 25.39 -1.19
N SER A 410 -12.38 24.73 -0.85
CA SER A 410 -12.46 23.27 -0.90
C SER A 410 -13.79 22.80 -1.47
N ASP A 411 -13.73 21.66 -2.15
CA ASP A 411 -14.86 20.84 -2.53
C ASP A 411 -14.86 19.54 -1.68
N ALA A 412 -15.82 18.64 -1.89
CA ALA A 412 -16.05 17.46 -1.07
C ALA A 412 -14.83 16.53 -0.92
N ASN A 413 -13.92 16.48 -1.90
CA ASN A 413 -12.79 15.54 -1.92
C ASN A 413 -11.43 16.16 -2.31
N ILE A 414 -11.40 17.45 -2.61
CA ILE A 414 -10.20 18.15 -3.09
C ILE A 414 -10.22 19.61 -2.64
N ALA A 415 -9.07 20.14 -2.26
CA ALA A 415 -8.88 21.56 -2.00
C ALA A 415 -8.29 22.26 -3.23
N GLU A 416 -8.60 23.54 -3.41
CA GLU A 416 -7.90 24.40 -4.36
C GLU A 416 -7.06 25.42 -3.59
N ALA A 417 -5.85 25.66 -4.10
CA ALA A 417 -4.87 26.51 -3.45
C ALA A 417 -4.18 27.43 -4.46
N ASN A 418 -3.57 28.51 -3.96
CA ASN A 418 -2.65 29.36 -4.71
C ASN A 418 -1.24 29.23 -4.15
N ILE A 419 -0.22 29.36 -5.00
CA ILE A 419 1.18 29.38 -4.58
C ILE A 419 1.43 30.64 -3.75
N ILE A 420 2.29 30.54 -2.73
CA ILE A 420 2.71 31.66 -1.87
C ILE A 420 4.13 32.09 -2.25
#